data_AF-A0A960T4T6-F1
#
_entry.id   AF-A0A960T4T6-F1
#
_cell.length_a   1.000
_cell.length_b   1.000
_cell.length_c   1.000
_cell.angle_alpha   90.00
_cell.angle_beta   90.00
_cell.angle_gamma   90.00
#
_symmetry.space_group_name_H-M   'P 1'
#
loop_
_entity.id
_entity.type
_entity.pdbx_description
1 polymer ?
#
loop_
_entity_poly.entity_id
_entity_poly.type
_entity_poly.pdbx_seq_one_letter_code
_entity_poly.pdbx_strand_id
1 'polypeptide(L)'
;ISRYHANYASTGTTAVMAYPANSQGLHDMIGNVWEWTDSWYLSYPGNPKPSPHFGEKYRVVRGGAWMYDGSHCQSAYRNANQPERCYPTVGFRTVRDLG
;
A
#
# COMPACT_ATOMS: atom_id res chain seq x y z
N ILE A 1 5.61 -4.44 -13.08
CA ILE A 1 4.22 -3.94 -13.05
C ILE A 1 4.06 -2.94 -14.18
N SER A 2 2.96 -3.00 -14.93
CA SER A 2 2.76 -2.17 -16.13
C SER A 2 1.98 -0.89 -15.80
N ARG A 3 2.31 0.24 -16.44
CA ARG A 3 1.56 1.51 -16.34
C ARG A 3 0.13 1.42 -16.90
N TYR A 4 -0.20 0.35 -17.62
CA TYR A 4 -1.58 0.06 -18.03
C TYR A 4 -2.48 -0.40 -16.87
N HIS A 5 -1.91 -0.76 -15.72
CA HIS A 5 -2.65 -1.28 -14.57
C HIS A 5 -2.64 -0.36 -13.35
N ALA A 6 -1.85 0.72 -13.36
CA ALA A 6 -1.72 1.63 -12.22
C ALA A 6 -0.97 2.92 -12.58
N ASN A 7 -1.24 4.00 -11.83
CA ASN A 7 -0.38 5.18 -11.78
C ASN A 7 0.67 5.05 -10.66
N TYR A 8 1.94 5.12 -11.04
CA TYR A 8 3.13 5.23 -10.17
C TYR A 8 4.16 6.11 -10.88
N ALA A 9 5.15 6.66 -10.20
CA ALA A 9 6.10 7.65 -10.73
C ALA A 9 5.37 8.68 -11.63
N SER A 10 4.41 9.36 -11.03
CA SER A 10 3.48 10.33 -11.58
C SER A 10 3.43 11.58 -10.68
N THR A 11 2.57 12.54 -10.97
CA THR A 11 2.47 13.83 -10.26
C THR A 11 1.26 13.95 -9.35
N GLY A 12 0.34 12.98 -9.37
CA GLY A 12 -0.85 12.99 -8.54
C GLY A 12 -1.67 11.72 -8.63
N THR A 13 -2.77 11.71 -7.88
CA THR A 13 -3.78 10.66 -7.94
C THR A 13 -4.50 10.65 -9.29
N THR A 14 -5.14 9.53 -9.59
CA THR A 14 -6.11 9.43 -10.70
C THR A 14 -7.51 9.21 -10.13
N ALA A 15 -8.54 9.38 -10.95
CA ALA A 15 -9.89 9.01 -10.58
C ALA A 15 -9.92 7.51 -10.19
N VAL A 16 -10.71 7.16 -9.18
CA VAL A 16 -10.88 5.75 -8.79
C VAL A 16 -11.37 4.91 -9.97
N MET A 17 -10.86 3.69 -10.08
CA MET A 17 -11.17 2.76 -11.18
C MET A 17 -10.74 3.25 -12.58
N ALA A 18 -9.78 4.18 -12.67
CA ALA A 18 -9.18 4.59 -13.95
C ALA A 18 -8.40 3.46 -14.64
N TYR A 19 -8.00 2.43 -13.89
CA TYR A 19 -7.29 1.25 -14.37
C TYR A 19 -8.14 -0.02 -14.24
N PRO A 20 -7.88 -1.05 -15.07
CA PRO A 20 -8.61 -2.32 -15.00
C PRO A 20 -8.53 -2.98 -13.62
N ALA A 21 -9.62 -3.66 -13.24
CA ALA A 21 -9.64 -4.48 -12.03
C ALA A 21 -8.69 -5.68 -12.14
N ASN A 22 -8.26 -6.20 -10.99
CA ASN A 22 -7.64 -7.52 -10.92
C ASN A 22 -8.69 -8.65 -11.10
N SER A 23 -8.24 -9.91 -11.07
CA SER A 23 -9.11 -11.09 -11.22
C SER A 23 -10.20 -11.25 -10.16
N GLN A 24 -10.13 -10.48 -9.06
CA GLN A 24 -11.14 -10.45 -8.00
C GLN A 24 -12.08 -9.25 -8.10
N GLY A 25 -12.02 -8.47 -9.18
CA GLY A 25 -12.85 -7.27 -9.35
C GLY A 25 -12.39 -6.07 -8.52
N LEU A 26 -11.17 -6.09 -7.98
CA LEU A 26 -10.63 -5.00 -7.18
C LEU A 26 -9.81 -4.03 -8.05
N HIS A 27 -10.11 -2.74 -7.93
CA HIS A 27 -9.39 -1.64 -8.58
C HIS A 27 -8.40 -0.98 -7.61
N ASP A 28 -7.38 -0.32 -8.18
CA ASP A 28 -6.42 0.52 -7.46
C ASP A 28 -5.67 -0.20 -6.32
N MET A 29 -5.57 -1.53 -6.39
CA MET A 29 -4.79 -2.34 -5.43
C MET A 29 -3.27 -2.11 -5.53
N ILE A 30 -2.84 -1.42 -6.59
CA ILE A 30 -1.47 -0.99 -6.85
C ILE A 30 -1.47 0.45 -7.38
N GLY A 31 -0.48 1.25 -6.96
CA GLY A 31 -0.39 2.66 -7.33
C GLY A 31 -1.46 3.53 -6.65
N ASN A 32 -1.77 4.67 -7.26
CA ASN A 32 -2.65 5.71 -6.72
C ASN A 32 -2.23 6.18 -5.33
N VAL A 33 -2.69 5.57 -4.25
CA VAL A 33 -2.27 5.89 -2.87
C VAL A 33 -1.89 4.62 -2.12
N TRP A 34 -0.96 4.77 -1.17
CA TRP A 34 -0.73 3.74 -0.18
C TRP A 34 -2.00 3.57 0.64
N GLU A 35 -2.40 2.33 0.93
CA GLU A 35 -3.58 2.05 1.74
C GLU A 35 -3.16 1.62 3.15
N TRP A 36 -3.69 2.31 4.18
CA TRP A 36 -3.55 1.91 5.58
C TRP A 36 -4.10 0.50 5.84
N THR A 37 -3.42 -0.22 6.72
CA THR A 37 -3.89 -1.49 7.29
C THR A 37 -3.82 -1.42 8.81
N ASP A 38 -4.62 -2.25 9.49
CA ASP A 38 -4.54 -2.39 10.95
C ASP A 38 -3.36 -3.25 11.42
N SER A 39 -2.44 -3.67 10.53
CA SER A 39 -1.27 -4.44 10.95
C SER A 39 -0.15 -3.53 11.46
N TRP A 40 0.41 -3.84 12.63
CA TRP A 40 1.71 -3.30 13.03
C TRP A 40 2.83 -3.79 12.10
N TYR A 41 3.86 -2.96 11.90
CA TYR A 41 5.02 -3.33 11.11
C TYR A 41 5.91 -4.28 11.91
N LEU A 42 5.57 -5.57 11.89
CA LEU A 42 6.33 -6.63 12.55
C LEU A 42 7.15 -7.44 11.53
N SER A 43 8.14 -8.18 12.03
CA SER A 43 8.87 -9.17 11.24
C SER A 43 7.94 -10.31 10.83
N TYR A 44 8.19 -10.90 9.66
CA TYR A 44 7.56 -12.17 9.33
C TYR A 44 8.14 -13.31 10.19
N PRO A 45 7.35 -14.35 10.49
CA PRO A 45 7.84 -15.53 11.19
C PRO A 45 9.11 -16.09 10.53
N GLY A 46 10.14 -16.36 11.33
CA GLY A 46 11.41 -16.90 10.86
C GLY A 46 12.35 -15.91 10.17
N ASN A 47 12.03 -14.61 10.09
CA ASN A 47 12.97 -13.61 9.56
C ASN A 47 14.08 -13.32 10.60
N PRO A 48 15.36 -13.64 10.31
CA PRO A 48 16.45 -13.41 11.26
C PRO A 48 16.98 -11.97 11.23
N LYS A 49 16.58 -11.17 10.24
CA LYS A 49 17.12 -9.82 10.04
C LYS A 49 16.36 -8.82 10.90
N PRO A 50 17.00 -8.12 11.85
CA PRO A 50 16.35 -7.10 12.64
C PRO A 50 16.07 -5.85 11.78
N SER A 51 15.10 -5.05 12.21
CA SER A 51 14.83 -3.72 11.66
C SER A 51 14.46 -2.77 12.79
N PRO A 52 14.98 -1.53 12.82
CA PRO A 52 14.57 -0.54 13.80
C PRO A 52 13.10 -0.13 13.68
N HIS A 53 12.46 -0.44 12.54
CA HIS A 53 11.04 -0.18 12.32
C HIS A 53 10.13 -1.29 12.86
N PHE A 54 10.68 -2.44 13.26
CA PHE A 54 9.86 -3.51 13.85
C PHE A 54 9.33 -3.13 15.23
N GLY A 55 8.08 -3.53 15.49
CA GLY A 55 7.36 -3.31 16.74
C GLY A 55 6.08 -2.51 16.54
N GLU A 56 5.40 -2.19 17.64
CA GLU A 56 4.14 -1.45 17.66
C GLU A 56 4.37 0.07 17.58
N LYS A 57 5.13 0.49 16.57
CA LYS A 57 5.52 1.90 16.35
C LYS A 57 5.02 2.44 15.02
N TYR A 58 4.94 1.57 14.01
CA TYR A 58 4.53 1.91 12.66
C TYR A 58 3.43 0.95 12.22
N ARG A 59 2.41 1.45 11.53
CA ARG A 59 1.42 0.62 10.86
C ARG A 59 1.86 0.35 9.42
N VAL A 60 1.48 -0.83 8.93
CA VAL A 60 1.77 -1.26 7.57
C VAL A 60 0.88 -0.47 6.61
N VAL A 61 1.48 0.05 5.54
CA VAL A 61 0.75 0.53 4.35
C VAL A 61 1.13 -0.29 3.11
N ARG A 62 0.19 -0.45 2.18
CA ARG A 62 0.32 -1.38 1.03
C ARG A 62 -0.09 -0.73 -0.30
N GLY A 63 0.29 -1.34 -1.42
CA GLY A 63 -0.15 -0.96 -2.76
C GLY A 63 0.78 -0.03 -3.54
N GLY A 64 1.64 0.75 -2.88
CA GLY A 64 2.39 1.81 -3.55
C GLY A 64 1.56 3.09 -3.64
N ALA A 65 2.15 4.17 -4.15
CA ALA A 65 1.43 5.41 -4.43
C ALA A 65 1.99 6.09 -5.68
N TRP A 66 1.25 7.05 -6.21
CA TRP A 66 1.55 7.78 -7.43
C TRP A 66 2.95 8.37 -7.49
N MET A 67 3.52 8.77 -6.34
CA MET A 67 4.83 9.42 -6.26
C MET A 67 6.00 8.43 -6.39
N TYR A 68 5.79 7.15 -6.07
CA TYR A 68 6.86 6.15 -5.99
C TYR A 68 6.98 5.34 -7.27
N ASP A 69 8.12 4.72 -7.53
CA ASP A 69 8.27 3.84 -8.68
C ASP A 69 7.47 2.53 -8.55
N GLY A 70 7.45 1.75 -9.64
CA GLY A 70 6.70 0.49 -9.70
C GLY A 70 7.23 -0.61 -8.78
N SER A 71 8.42 -0.48 -8.17
CA SER A 71 8.94 -1.49 -7.23
C SER A 71 8.15 -1.51 -5.92
N HIS A 72 7.61 -0.36 -5.54
CA HIS A 72 6.76 -0.18 -4.35
C HIS A 72 5.35 -0.76 -4.53
N CYS A 73 4.94 -0.98 -5.78
CA CYS A 73 3.63 -1.53 -6.13
C CYS A 73 3.60 -3.06 -6.07
N GLN A 74 4.69 -3.74 -5.71
CA GLN A 74 4.69 -5.19 -5.61
C GLN A 74 3.74 -5.66 -4.50
N SER A 75 2.98 -6.71 -4.78
CA SER A 75 1.97 -7.24 -3.84
C SER A 75 2.57 -7.69 -2.51
N ALA A 76 3.86 -8.04 -2.45
CA ALA A 76 4.57 -8.38 -1.21
C ALA A 76 5.23 -7.18 -0.52
N TYR A 77 5.32 -6.01 -1.17
CA TYR A 77 5.99 -4.84 -0.62
C TYR A 77 5.23 -4.29 0.58
N ARG A 78 5.92 -4.09 1.70
CA ARG A 78 5.37 -3.49 2.92
C ARG A 78 6.12 -2.21 3.21
N ASN A 79 5.39 -1.11 3.33
CA ASN A 79 5.94 0.13 3.87
C ASN A 79 5.45 0.35 5.30
N ALA A 80 6.12 1.22 6.05
CA ALA A 80 5.87 1.47 7.46
C ALA A 80 5.68 2.97 7.70
N ASN A 81 4.50 3.38 8.18
CA ASN A 81 4.20 4.78 8.50
C ASN A 81 3.77 4.95 9.95
N GLN A 82 4.08 6.12 10.52
CA GLN A 82 3.63 6.48 11.87
C GLN A 82 2.12 6.72 11.84
N PRO A 83 1.32 6.09 12.72
CA PRO A 83 -0.14 6.17 12.66
C PRO A 83 -0.67 7.59 12.90
N GLU A 84 0.10 8.47 13.52
CA GLU A 84 -0.27 9.87 13.78
C GLU A 84 0.00 10.81 12.60
N ARG A 85 0.62 10.32 11.52
CA ARG A 85 0.98 11.15 10.36
C ARG A 85 0.02 10.99 9.21
N CYS A 86 -0.26 12.11 8.55
CA CYS A 86 -1.01 12.16 7.31
C CYS A 86 -0.09 12.56 6.15
N TYR A 87 -0.25 11.89 5.02
CA TYR A 87 0.52 12.15 3.81
C TYR A 87 -0.43 12.23 2.60
N PRO A 88 -0.16 13.10 1.61
CA PRO A 88 -0.98 13.20 0.40
C PRO A 88 -0.92 11.94 -0.49
N THR A 89 -0.01 11.01 -0.18
CA THR A 89 0.18 9.74 -0.87
C THR A 89 -0.42 8.56 -0.12
N VAL A 90 -1.12 8.78 1.00
CA VAL A 90 -1.66 7.72 1.84
C VAL A 90 -3.17 7.92 2.02
N GLY A 91 -3.94 6.91 1.66
CA GLY A 91 -5.38 6.79 1.88
C GLY A 91 -5.72 5.50 2.60
N PHE A 92 -6.92 4.98 2.37
CA PHE A 92 -7.40 3.76 2.99
C PHE A 92 -8.48 3.09 2.15
N ARG A 93 -8.73 1.81 2.45
CA ARG A 93 -9.85 1.04 1.96
C ARG A 93 -10.56 0.41 3.14
N THR A 94 -11.89 0.42 3.14
CA THR A 94 -12.68 -0.21 4.18
C THR A 94 -12.87 -1.69 3.88
N VAL A 95 -12.98 -2.48 4.95
CA VAL A 95 -13.33 -3.90 4.90
C VAL A 95 -14.52 -4.13 5.81
N ARG A 96 -15.28 -5.19 5.53
CA ARG A 96 -16.44 -5.59 6.33
C ARG A 96 -16.48 -7.10 6.42
N ASP A 97 -16.62 -7.62 7.63
CA ASP A 97 -16.86 -9.04 7.87
C ASP A 97 -18.20 -9.45 7.25
N LEU A 98 -18.27 -10.69 6.77
CA LEU A 98 -19.49 -11.20 6.15
C LEU A 98 -20.55 -11.68 7.16
N GLY A 99 -20.17 -11.84 8.43
CA GLY A 99 -21.02 -12.43 9.47
C GLY A 99 -21.09 -13.94 9.37
#